data_AF-A0A081NKH3-F1
#
_entry.id   AF-A0A081NKH3-F1
#
_cell.length_a   1.000
_cell.length_b   1.000
_cell.length_c   1.000
_cell.angle_alpha   90.00
_cell.angle_beta   90.00
_cell.angle_gamma   90.00
#
_symmetry.space_group_name_H-M   'P 1'
#
loop_
_entity.id
_entity.type
_entity.pdbx_description
1 polymer ?
#
loop_
_entity_poly.entity_id
_entity_poly.type
_entity_poly.pdbx_seq_one_letter_code
_entity_poly.pdbx_strand_id
1 'polypeptide(L)'
;MFDIGFTELLLIAVIALVVLGPERLPGAIRTTAYWVGKIKRSFQSAKEELEKELDVDGIKRQIHNEQVMKELEKTRSQVTESIKDPLEALNKPFDLSENPPSDSDSKANSAAEEKKDKNV
;
A
#
# COMPACT_ATOMS: atom_id res chain seq x y z
N MET A 1 -0.70 -9.40 10.19
CA MET A 1 -1.85 -8.84 10.93
C MET A 1 -3.04 -9.80 10.99
N PHE A 2 -2.79 -11.12 11.05
CA PHE A 2 -3.82 -12.14 11.30
C PHE A 2 -3.21 -13.22 12.20
N ASP A 3 -2.67 -12.81 13.33
CA ASP A 3 -2.18 -13.70 14.37
C ASP A 3 -3.38 -14.28 15.15
N ILE A 4 -4.22 -15.05 14.46
CA ILE A 4 -5.32 -15.79 15.08
C ILE A 4 -4.71 -17.04 15.70
N GLY A 5 -4.49 -16.99 17.00
CA GLY A 5 -4.10 -18.14 17.80
C GLY A 5 -5.29 -19.05 18.11
N PHE A 6 -4.97 -20.18 18.74
CA PHE A 6 -5.99 -21.12 19.23
C PHE A 6 -6.94 -20.45 20.23
N THR A 7 -6.40 -19.55 21.07
CA THR A 7 -7.16 -18.81 22.09
C THR A 7 -8.18 -17.88 21.46
N GLU A 8 -7.81 -17.10 20.43
CA GLU A 8 -8.72 -16.22 19.70
C GLU A 8 -9.83 -17.02 19.01
N LEU A 9 -9.50 -18.15 18.38
CA LEU A 9 -10.48 -19.03 17.76
C LEU A 9 -11.51 -19.55 18.79
N LEU A 10 -11.04 -19.96 19.97
CA LEU A 10 -11.90 -20.43 21.05
C LEU A 10 -12.81 -19.30 21.54
N LEU A 11 -12.29 -18.09 21.73
CA LEU A 11 -13.07 -16.93 22.14
C LEU A 11 -14.20 -16.64 21.14
N ILE A 12 -13.87 -16.62 19.84
CA ILE A 12 -14.86 -16.42 18.77
C ILE A 12 -15.90 -17.55 18.78
N ALA A 13 -15.49 -18.80 18.96
CA ALA A 13 -16.41 -19.93 19.05
C ALA A 13 -17.38 -19.78 20.22
N VAL A 14 -16.91 -19.36 21.40
CA VAL A 14 -17.77 -19.08 22.56
C VAL A 14 -18.75 -17.96 22.26
N ILE A 15 -18.29 -16.84 21.68
CA ILE A 15 -19.16 -15.71 21.30
C ILE A 15 -20.21 -16.18 20.29
N ALA A 16 -19.82 -16.96 19.28
CA ALA A 16 -20.73 -17.51 18.29
C ALA A 16 -21.79 -18.43 18.93
N LEU A 17 -21.40 -19.26 19.90
CA LEU A 17 -22.32 -20.11 20.65
C LEU A 17 -23.31 -19.29 21.50
N VAL A 18 -22.89 -18.16 22.07
CA VAL A 18 -23.78 -17.30 22.87
C VAL A 18 -24.75 -16.52 21.99
N VAL A 19 -24.26 -15.92 20.89
CA VAL A 19 -25.07 -15.07 20.01
C VAL A 19 -26.04 -15.88 19.18
N LEU A 20 -25.56 -16.95 18.55
CA LEU A 20 -26.35 -17.78 17.65
C LEU A 20 -27.04 -18.94 18.40
N GLY A 21 -26.44 -19.41 19.48
CA GLY A 21 -26.89 -20.59 20.21
C GLY A 21 -26.16 -21.87 19.76
N PRO A 22 -25.85 -22.80 20.68
CA PRO A 22 -25.17 -24.06 20.37
C PRO A 22 -25.96 -24.95 19.41
N GLU A 23 -27.28 -24.87 19.42
CA GLU A 23 -28.12 -25.68 18.53
C GLU A 23 -28.19 -25.12 17.09
N ARG A 24 -28.00 -23.81 16.92
CA ARG A 24 -28.18 -23.13 15.63
C ARG A 24 -26.88 -22.99 14.85
N LEU A 25 -25.75 -22.91 15.55
CA LEU A 25 -24.41 -22.88 14.95
C LEU A 25 -24.16 -24.05 13.97
N PRO A 26 -24.40 -25.33 14.32
CA PRO A 26 -24.20 -26.43 13.37
C PRO A 26 -25.15 -26.35 12.16
N GLY A 27 -26.35 -25.79 12.33
CA GLY A 27 -27.28 -25.52 11.23
C GLY A 27 -26.76 -24.43 10.27
N ALA A 28 -26.21 -23.35 10.81
CA ALA A 28 -25.63 -22.26 10.01
C ALA A 28 -24.40 -22.73 9.22
N ILE A 29 -23.49 -23.48 9.86
CA ILE A 29 -22.32 -24.06 9.17
C ILE A 29 -22.76 -24.96 8.02
N ARG A 30 -23.73 -25.86 8.24
CA ARG A 30 -24.22 -26.75 7.19
C ARG A 30 -24.80 -26.00 6.01
N THR A 31 -25.60 -24.97 6.26
CA THR A 31 -26.22 -24.16 5.20
C THR A 31 -25.15 -23.41 4.41
N THR A 32 -24.24 -22.70 5.10
CA THR A 32 -23.15 -21.97 4.44
C THR A 32 -22.23 -22.91 3.66
N ALA A 33 -21.85 -24.05 4.25
CA ALA A 33 -21.02 -25.05 3.60
C ALA A 33 -21.69 -25.64 2.36
N TYR A 34 -23.01 -25.88 2.40
CA TYR A 34 -23.77 -26.33 1.24
C TYR A 34 -23.74 -25.31 0.09
N TRP A 35 -23.98 -24.02 0.40
CA TRP A 35 -23.94 -22.95 -0.59
C TRP A 35 -22.54 -22.76 -1.18
N VAL A 36 -21.51 -22.71 -0.34
CA VAL A 36 -20.11 -22.62 -0.77
C VAL A 36 -19.72 -23.84 -1.60
N GLY A 37 -20.14 -25.05 -1.19
CA GLY A 37 -19.91 -26.29 -1.92
C GLY A 37 -20.55 -26.28 -3.30
N LYS A 38 -21.78 -25.77 -3.41
CA LYS A 38 -22.50 -25.61 -4.68
C LYS A 38 -21.77 -24.64 -5.61
N ILE A 39 -21.36 -23.47 -5.11
CA ILE A 39 -20.60 -22.49 -5.88
C ILE A 39 -19.27 -23.09 -6.35
N LYS A 40 -18.51 -23.72 -5.43
CA LYS A 40 -17.25 -24.39 -5.76
C LYS A 40 -17.44 -25.42 -6.87
N ARG A 41 -18.50 -26.23 -6.82
CA ARG A 41 -18.81 -27.23 -7.85
C ARG A 41 -19.06 -26.56 -9.22
N SER A 42 -19.84 -25.48 -9.26
CA SER A 42 -20.11 -24.71 -10.48
C SER A 42 -18.84 -24.10 -11.08
N PHE A 43 -17.94 -23.56 -10.25
CA PHE A 43 -16.63 -23.06 -10.71
C PHE A 43 -15.75 -24.18 -11.26
N GLN A 44 -15.75 -25.38 -10.65
CA GLN A 44 -14.99 -26.51 -11.18
C GLN A 44 -15.54 -27.00 -12.52
N SER A 45 -16.85 -27.09 -12.68
CA SER A 45 -17.46 -27.48 -13.95
C SER A 45 -17.21 -26.44 -15.04
N ALA A 46 -17.34 -25.15 -14.73
CA ALA A 46 -17.00 -24.08 -15.67
C ALA A 46 -15.51 -24.09 -16.05
N LYS A 47 -14.62 -24.42 -15.09
CA LYS A 47 -13.18 -24.58 -15.35
C LYS A 47 -12.89 -25.80 -16.24
N GLU A 48 -13.55 -26.94 -15.99
CA GLU A 48 -13.40 -28.15 -16.81
C GLU A 48 -13.92 -27.94 -18.24
N GLU A 49 -15.02 -27.21 -18.41
CA GLU A 49 -15.58 -26.87 -19.72
C GLU A 49 -14.69 -25.84 -20.44
N LEU A 50 -14.16 -24.84 -19.72
CA LEU A 50 -13.13 -23.94 -20.25
C LEU A 50 -11.86 -24.69 -20.64
N GLU A 51 -11.37 -25.64 -19.83
CA GLU A 51 -10.18 -26.48 -20.12
C GLU A 51 -10.38 -27.35 -21.35
N LYS A 52 -11.62 -27.74 -21.65
CA LYS A 52 -11.94 -28.65 -22.75
C LYS A 52 -12.15 -27.93 -24.08
N GLU A 53 -12.49 -26.64 -24.05
CA GLU A 53 -12.83 -25.84 -25.25
C GLU A 53 -11.83 -24.72 -25.55
N LEU A 54 -11.09 -24.26 -24.54
CA LEU A 54 -9.93 -23.37 -24.67
C LEU A 54 -8.73 -24.14 -24.11
N ASP A 55 -7.75 -24.47 -24.94
CA ASP A 55 -6.47 -25.03 -24.50
C ASP A 55 -5.75 -24.07 -23.54
N VAL A 56 -6.12 -24.11 -22.25
CA VAL A 56 -5.60 -23.21 -21.20
C VAL A 56 -4.15 -23.54 -20.83
N ASP A 57 -3.54 -24.55 -21.44
CA ASP A 57 -2.08 -24.70 -21.41
C ASP A 57 -1.42 -23.47 -22.05
N GLY A 58 -2.08 -22.78 -22.98
CA GLY A 58 -1.63 -21.49 -23.52
C GLY A 58 -1.64 -20.33 -22.52
N ILE A 59 -2.62 -20.24 -21.61
CA ILE A 59 -2.69 -19.16 -20.59
C ILE A 59 -1.83 -19.50 -19.38
N LYS A 60 -1.78 -20.76 -18.97
CA LYS A 60 -0.91 -21.21 -17.87
C LYS A 60 0.57 -21.01 -18.22
N ARG A 61 0.93 -21.19 -19.50
CA ARG A 61 2.25 -20.83 -20.06
C ARG A 61 2.45 -19.32 -20.17
N GLN A 62 1.42 -18.50 -20.42
CA GLN A 62 1.54 -17.03 -20.48
C GLN A 62 1.64 -16.37 -19.09
N ILE A 63 0.93 -16.88 -18.09
CA ILE A 63 1.03 -16.44 -16.69
C ILE A 63 2.38 -16.88 -16.09
N HIS A 64 2.95 -18.00 -16.56
CA HIS A 64 4.27 -18.48 -16.14
C HIS A 64 5.42 -18.07 -17.08
N ASN A 65 5.13 -17.49 -18.25
CA ASN A 65 6.16 -16.96 -19.15
C ASN A 65 6.61 -15.62 -18.59
N GLU A 66 7.92 -15.44 -18.56
CA GLU A 66 8.67 -14.27 -18.08
C GLU A 66 8.10 -12.89 -18.41
N GLN A 67 7.19 -12.76 -19.38
CA GLN A 67 6.56 -11.51 -19.80
C GLN A 67 5.72 -10.86 -18.70
N VAL A 68 4.88 -11.63 -18.00
CA VAL A 68 4.06 -11.10 -16.90
C VAL A 68 4.92 -10.74 -15.69
N MET A 69 5.93 -11.56 -15.39
CA MET A 69 6.90 -11.23 -14.33
C MET A 69 7.71 -9.97 -14.65
N LYS A 70 8.18 -9.81 -15.89
CA LYS A 70 8.90 -8.60 -16.34
C LYS A 70 8.01 -7.36 -16.33
N GLU A 71 6.74 -7.51 -16.68
CA GLU A 71 5.77 -6.40 -16.65
C GLU A 71 5.39 -6.00 -15.22
N LEU A 72 5.20 -6.98 -14.32
CA LEU A 72 5.02 -6.73 -12.89
C LEU A 72 6.26 -6.12 -12.24
N GLU A 73 7.46 -6.57 -12.62
CA GLU A 73 8.73 -6.04 -12.11
C GLU A 73 8.97 -4.60 -12.60
N LYS A 74 8.68 -4.31 -13.87
CA LYS A 74 8.71 -2.95 -14.43
C LYS A 74 7.69 -2.04 -13.74
N THR A 75 6.46 -2.52 -13.54
CA THR A 75 5.41 -1.77 -12.84
C THR A 75 5.78 -1.52 -11.38
N ARG A 76 6.29 -2.54 -10.66
CA ARG A 76 6.80 -2.38 -9.30
C ARG A 76 7.95 -1.38 -9.23
N SER A 77 8.87 -1.42 -10.19
CA SER A 77 10.02 -0.51 -10.23
C SER A 77 9.56 0.93 -10.47
N GLN A 78 8.67 1.17 -11.44
CA GLN A 78 8.09 2.49 -11.70
C GLN A 78 7.29 3.04 -10.53
N VAL A 79 6.49 2.19 -9.87
CA VAL A 79 5.75 2.59 -8.67
C VAL A 79 6.71 2.90 -7.52
N THR A 80 7.76 2.10 -7.34
CA THR A 80 8.76 2.34 -6.30
C THR A 80 9.55 3.62 -6.55
N GLU A 81 9.93 3.91 -7.79
CA GLU A 81 10.63 5.14 -8.20
C GLU A 81 9.73 6.37 -8.03
N SER A 82 8.48 6.29 -8.53
CA SER A 82 7.49 7.36 -8.39
C SER A 82 7.09 7.64 -6.93
N ILE A 83 7.28 6.69 -6.03
CA ILE A 83 7.01 6.84 -4.59
C ILE A 83 8.28 7.26 -3.83
N LYS A 84 9.48 6.87 -4.28
CA LYS A 84 10.75 7.26 -3.63
C LYS A 84 10.96 8.77 -3.68
N ASP A 85 10.74 9.41 -4.82
CA ASP A 85 10.93 10.85 -4.99
C ASP A 85 10.07 11.70 -4.00
N PRO A 86 8.74 11.45 -3.88
CA PRO A 86 7.93 12.17 -2.89
C PRO A 86 8.24 11.74 -1.45
N LEU A 87 8.62 10.48 -1.19
CA LEU A 87 9.00 10.05 0.17
C LEU A 87 10.34 10.63 0.62
N GLU A 88 11.29 10.82 -0.29
CA GLU A 88 12.59 11.45 0.00
C GLU A 88 12.45 12.96 0.20
N ALA A 89 11.54 13.61 -0.55
CA ALA A 89 11.15 15.00 -0.30
C ALA A 89 10.41 15.18 1.04
N LEU A 90 9.65 14.19 1.49
CA LEU A 90 8.95 14.18 2.79
C LEU A 90 9.85 13.78 3.97
N ASN A 91 10.95 13.06 3.72
CA ASN A 91 11.93 12.68 4.74
C ASN A 91 13.03 13.73 4.95
N LYS A 92 13.00 14.83 4.19
CA LYS A 92 13.77 16.03 4.54
C LYS A 92 13.12 16.61 5.79
N PRO A 93 13.81 16.68 6.94
CA PRO A 93 13.24 17.29 8.13
C PRO A 93 12.79 18.69 7.78
N PHE A 94 11.52 18.98 8.07
CA PHE A 94 10.93 20.31 7.94
C PHE A 94 11.68 21.24 8.89
N ASP A 95 12.73 21.88 8.38
CA ASP A 95 13.56 22.82 9.12
C ASP A 95 12.79 24.14 9.23
N LEU A 96 12.17 24.37 10.39
CA LEU A 96 11.45 25.60 10.75
C LEU A 96 12.38 26.78 11.02
N SER A 97 13.55 26.82 10.38
CA SER A 97 14.56 27.85 10.58
C SER A 97 14.88 28.62 9.29
N GLU A 98 13.85 29.03 8.54
CA GLU A 98 13.98 30.03 7.48
C GLU A 98 13.41 31.37 7.98
N ASN A 99 14.30 32.18 8.58
CA ASN A 99 14.09 33.60 8.81
C ASN A 99 14.13 34.29 7.42
N PRO A 100 13.19 35.18 7.08
CA PRO A 100 13.00 35.66 5.70
C PRO A 100 14.19 36.49 5.20
N PRO A 101 14.46 36.50 3.88
CA PRO A 101 15.52 37.28 3.28
C PRO A 101 15.19 38.77 3.37
N SER A 102 15.91 39.49 4.23
CA SER A 102 15.95 40.95 4.23
C SER A 102 17.07 41.41 3.30
N ASP A 103 16.82 41.33 1.98
CA ASP A 103 17.57 42.13 1.01
C ASP A 103 17.07 43.57 1.08
N SER A 104 17.77 44.40 1.83
CA SER A 104 17.75 45.85 1.65
C SER A 104 19.15 46.30 1.29
N ASP A 105 19.32 46.53 -0.01
CA ASP A 105 20.39 47.31 -0.61
C ASP A 105 20.73 48.56 0.22
N SER A 106 21.99 48.69 0.64
CA SER A 106 22.65 50.00 0.59
C SER A 106 24.15 49.84 0.41
N LYS A 107 24.58 50.31 -0.76
CA LYS A 107 25.93 50.45 -1.27
C LYS A 107 26.95 51.04 -0.28
N ALA A 108 28.20 50.71 -0.62
CA ALA A 108 29.37 51.59 -0.67
C ALA A 108 30.42 51.33 0.41
N ASN A 109 31.40 50.51 0.03
CA ASN A 109 32.73 50.53 0.59
C ASN A 109 33.58 51.58 -0.14
N SER A 110 34.36 52.35 0.64
CA SER A 110 35.58 53.08 0.26
C SER A 110 35.47 54.39 -0.54
N ALA A 111 35.75 55.53 0.11
CA ALA A 111 37.02 56.26 -0.04
C ALA A 111 36.93 57.76 0.36
N ALA A 112 37.83 58.15 1.26
CA ALA A 112 38.56 59.43 1.31
C ALA A 112 37.91 60.71 1.88
N GLU A 113 38.79 61.43 2.60
CA GLU A 113 38.80 62.87 2.95
C GLU A 113 38.13 63.34 4.25
N GLU A 114 38.92 63.25 5.33
CA GLU A 114 39.47 64.44 6.00
C GLU A 114 38.71 65.76 5.81
N LYS A 115 37.97 66.20 6.84
CA LYS A 115 38.21 67.51 7.48
C LYS A 115 37.27 67.78 8.66
N LYS A 116 37.91 68.36 9.68
CA LYS A 116 37.37 69.37 10.61
C LYS A 116 36.86 68.89 11.97
N ASP A 117 37.77 68.31 12.73
CA ASP A 117 37.99 68.78 14.10
C ASP A 117 38.51 70.23 14.04
N LYS A 118 37.64 71.20 14.32
CA LYS A 118 37.88 72.27 15.30
C LYS A 118 36.73 73.28 15.27
N ASN A 119 36.09 73.32 16.42
CA ASN A 119 35.28 74.41 16.95
C ASN A 119 36.16 75.66 17.15
N VAL A 120 35.57 76.85 17.01
CA VAL A 120 36.13 78.20 17.30
C VAL A 120 37.04 78.81 16.23
#